data_AF-Q0BQG2-F1
#
_entry.id   AF-Q0BQG2-F1
#
_cell.length_a   1.000
_cell.length_b   1.000
_cell.length_c   1.000
_cell.angle_alpha   90.00
_cell.angle_beta   90.00
_cell.angle_gamma   90.00
#
_symmetry.space_group_name_H-M   'P 1'
#
loop_
_entity.id
_entity.type
_entity.pdbx_description
1 polymer ?
#
loop_
_entity_poly.entity_id
_entity_poly.type
_entity_poly.pdbx_seq_one_letter_code
_entity_poly.pdbx_strand_id
1 'polypeptide(L)' 'MVLTRNSAAFLRSKPSVATSPAKFLRDVRSEVSKVTWPSRKETLVTTGLVFAMATLAAAFFFVIDQLAGLGISLTFASGG' A
#
# COMPACT_ATOMS: atom_id res chain seq x y z
N MET A 1 -4.44 -68.74 4.98
CA MET A 1 -3.61 -67.95 5.93
C MET A 1 -2.53 -67.15 5.19
N VAL A 2 -2.86 -66.31 4.20
CA VAL A 2 -1.88 -65.48 3.44
C VAL A 2 -2.51 -64.14 3.01
N LEU A 3 -3.17 -63.40 3.91
CA LEU A 3 -3.78 -62.10 3.56
C LEU A 3 -3.60 -60.98 4.60
N THR A 4 -2.64 -61.10 5.53
CA THR A 4 -2.45 -60.09 6.60
C THR A 4 -1.10 -59.35 6.56
N ARG A 5 -0.32 -59.46 5.49
CA ARG A 5 1.03 -58.85 5.42
C ARG A 5 1.13 -57.52 4.66
N ASN A 6 0.07 -57.03 4.02
CA ASN A 6 0.14 -55.81 3.20
C ASN A 6 -0.66 -54.61 3.74
N SER A 7 -1.38 -54.75 4.85
CA SER A 7 -2.24 -53.68 5.38
C SER A 7 -1.53 -52.71 6.34
N ALA A 8 -0.35 -53.07 6.85
CA ALA A 8 0.40 -52.23 7.80
C ALA A 8 1.28 -51.15 7.14
N ALA A 9 1.63 -51.31 5.87
CA ALA A 9 2.45 -50.36 5.12
C ALA A 9 1.65 -49.13 4.65
N PHE A 10 0.35 -49.30 4.43
CA PHE A 10 -0.53 -48.23 3.93
C PHE A 10 -0.81 -47.13 4.97
N LEU A 11 -0.69 -47.43 6.27
CA LEU A 11 -1.01 -46.49 7.35
C LEU A 11 0.16 -45.58 7.78
N ARG A 12 1.34 -45.73 7.16
CA ARG A 12 2.58 -44.99 7.51
C ARG A 12 2.92 -43.91 6.49
N SER A 13 1.92 -43.22 5.94
CA SER A 13 2.17 -41.90 5.36
C SER A 13 1.03 -40.98 5.77
N LYS A 14 1.19 -40.38 6.95
CA LYS A 14 0.55 -39.11 7.23
C LYS A 14 1.42 -38.09 6.47
N PRO A 15 1.05 -37.60 5.27
CA PRO A 15 1.68 -36.40 4.78
C PRO A 15 1.28 -35.35 5.79
N SER A 16 2.22 -34.94 6.65
CA SER A 16 2.09 -33.69 7.36
C SER A 16 2.19 -32.61 6.29
N VAL A 17 1.07 -32.36 5.62
CA VAL A 17 0.75 -31.05 5.08
C VAL A 17 0.49 -30.14 6.29
N ALA A 18 1.47 -30.06 7.19
CA ALA A 18 1.65 -28.86 7.95
C ALA A 18 2.01 -27.84 6.87
N THR A 19 1.22 -26.79 6.76
CA THR A 19 1.67 -25.53 6.17
C THR A 19 2.93 -25.14 6.93
N SER A 20 4.06 -25.72 6.55
CA SER A 20 5.34 -25.47 7.18
C SER A 20 5.57 -23.98 6.99
N PRO A 21 5.64 -23.17 8.05
CA PRO A 21 5.91 -21.75 7.91
C PRO A 21 7.17 -21.50 7.08
N ALA A 22 8.12 -22.45 7.11
CA ALA A 22 9.32 -22.44 6.28
C ALA A 22 9.05 -22.63 4.76
N LYS A 23 7.98 -23.33 4.36
CA LYS A 23 7.56 -23.44 2.95
C LYS A 23 6.82 -22.18 2.50
N PHE A 24 5.93 -21.64 3.33
CA PHE A 24 5.25 -20.37 3.06
C PHE A 24 6.23 -19.20 2.90
N LEU A 25 7.28 -19.12 3.73
CA LEU A 25 8.34 -18.09 3.58
C LEU A 25 9.10 -18.21 2.25
N ARG A 26 9.30 -19.42 1.73
CA ARG A 26 9.91 -19.65 0.42
C ARG A 26 8.98 -19.23 -0.72
N ASP A 27 7.70 -19.56 -0.60
CA ASP A 27 6.68 -19.18 -1.58
C ASP A 27 6.49 -17.64 -1.61
N VAL A 28 6.44 -16.99 -0.44
CA VAL A 28 6.41 -15.51 -0.32
C VAL A 28 7.67 -14.89 -0.90
N ARG A 29 8.86 -15.43 -0.64
CA ARG A 29 10.10 -14.90 -1.24
C ARG A 29 10.08 -15.00 -2.77
N SER A 30 9.54 -16.09 -3.31
CA SER A 30 9.35 -16.28 -4.75
C SER A 30 8.34 -15.27 -5.32
N GLU A 31 7.24 -14.99 -4.63
CA GLU A 31 6.23 -14.05 -5.10
C GLU A 31 6.67 -12.58 -4.96
N VAL A 32 7.36 -12.24 -3.87
CA VAL A 32 7.95 -10.93 -3.64
C VAL A 32 9.02 -10.59 -4.69
N SER A 33 9.70 -11.59 -5.26
CA SER A 33 10.66 -11.37 -6.34
C SER A 33 10.01 -10.94 -7.67
N LYS A 34 8.72 -11.22 -7.86
CA LYS A 34 7.94 -10.77 -9.01
C LYS A 34 7.40 -9.35 -8.83
N VAL A 35 7.47 -8.81 -7.61
CA VAL A 35 7.12 -7.41 -7.33
C VAL A 35 8.27 -6.55 -7.87
N THR A 36 8.15 -6.15 -9.13
CA THR A 36 8.98 -5.10 -9.72
C THR A 36 8.67 -3.80 -8.99
N TRP A 37 9.48 -3.49 -7.99
CA TRP A 37 9.37 -2.22 -7.29
C TRP A 37 9.65 -1.07 -8.26
N PRO A 38 8.79 -0.04 -8.27
CA PRO A 38 8.88 1.08 -9.18
C PRO A 38 10.26 1.73 -9.06
N SER A 39 10.82 2.11 -10.20
CA SER A 39 12.11 2.79 -10.20
C SER A 39 11.97 4.15 -9.50
N ARG A 40 13.01 4.59 -8.77
CA ARG A 40 12.99 5.89 -8.07
C ARG A 40 12.60 7.07 -8.96
N LYS A 41 12.85 6.95 -10.27
CA LYS A 41 12.49 7.95 -11.27
C LYS A 41 10.97 8.03 -11.46
N GLU A 42 10.29 6.90 -11.58
CA GLU A 42 8.83 6.87 -11.70
C GLU A 42 8.15 7.40 -10.44
N THR A 43 8.64 7.01 -9.25
CA THR A 43 8.12 7.53 -7.97
C THR A 43 8.24 9.05 -7.89
N LEU A 44 9.41 9.61 -8.26
CA LEU A 44 9.63 11.05 -8.22
C LEU A 44 8.75 11.80 -9.24
N VAL A 45 8.52 11.22 -10.42
CA VAL A 45 7.64 11.83 -11.44
C VAL A 45 6.19 11.87 -10.94
N THR A 46 5.67 10.76 -10.40
CA THR A 46 4.31 10.71 -9.87
C THR A 46 4.13 11.64 -8.66
N THR A 47 5.08 11.67 -7.72
CA THR A 47 5.03 12.61 -6.60
C THR A 47 5.18 14.06 -7.04
N GLY A 48 6.04 14.34 -8.03
CA GLY A 48 6.24 15.69 -8.57
C GLY A 48 4.99 16.26 -9.23
N LEU A 49 4.25 15.43 -9.98
CA LEU A 49 2.97 15.82 -10.56
C LEU A 49 1.94 16.20 -9.48
N VAL A 50 1.81 15.39 -8.43
CA VAL A 50 0.91 15.68 -7.30
C VAL A 50 1.34 16.97 -6.59
N PHE A 51 2.64 17.15 -6.38
CA PHE A 51 3.19 18.33 -5.72
C PHE A 51 2.92 19.62 -6.53
N ALA A 52 3.02 19.55 -7.86
CA ALA A 52 2.71 20.68 -8.73
C ALA A 52 1.23 21.10 -8.60
N MET A 53 0.29 20.14 -8.66
CA MET A 53 -1.13 20.44 -8.50
C MET A 53 -1.46 20.95 -7.10
N ALA A 54 -0.86 20.35 -6.06
CA ALA A 54 -1.02 20.81 -4.68
C ALA A 54 -0.52 22.24 -4.48
N THR A 55 0.62 22.59 -5.09
CA THR A 55 1.19 23.95 -5.02
C THR A 55 0.30 24.96 -5.72
N LEU A 56 -0.26 24.61 -6.89
CA LEU A 56 -1.22 25.47 -7.60
C LEU A 56 -2.49 25.70 -6.77
N ALA A 57 -3.04 24.64 -6.17
CA ALA A 57 -4.20 24.74 -5.29
C ALA A 57 -3.90 25.60 -4.05
N ALA A 58 -2.73 25.42 -3.43
CA ALA A 58 -2.30 26.21 -2.27
C ALA A 58 -2.16 27.70 -2.63
N ALA A 59 -1.58 28.02 -3.80
CA ALA A 59 -1.48 29.40 -4.27
C ALA A 59 -2.86 30.03 -4.54
N PHE A 60 -3.80 29.26 -5.10
CA PHE A 60 -5.17 29.72 -5.29
C PHE A 60 -5.87 30.02 -3.96
N PHE A 61 -5.82 29.09 -3.01
CA PHE A 61 -6.42 29.29 -1.69
C PHE A 61 -5.80 30.47 -0.96
N PHE A 62 -4.48 30.64 -1.04
CA PHE A 62 -3.80 31.79 -0.44
C PHE A 62 -4.37 33.14 -0.92
N VAL A 63 -4.65 33.28 -2.23
CA VAL A 63 -5.26 34.51 -2.75
C VAL A 63 -6.68 34.71 -2.21
N ILE A 64 -7.48 33.65 -2.16
CA ILE A 64 -8.84 33.70 -1.63
C ILE A 64 -8.83 34.06 -0.14
N ASP A 65 -7.93 33.49 0.64
CA ASP A 65 -7.79 33.78 2.07
C ASP A 65 -7.47 35.27 2.31
N GLN A 66 -6.60 35.85 1.47
CA GLN A 66 -6.29 37.28 1.52
C GLN A 66 -7.52 38.15 1.20
N LEU A 67 -8.29 37.78 0.17
CA LEU A 67 -9.52 38.50 -0.19
C LEU A 67 -10.59 38.38 0.89
N ALA A 68 -10.75 37.20 1.48
CA ALA A 68 -11.66 36.96 2.59
C ALA A 68 -11.26 37.80 3.81
N GLY A 69 -9.98 37.83 4.16
CA GLY A 69 -9.46 38.65 5.27
C GLY A 69 -9.71 40.16 5.08
N LEU A 70 -9.52 40.67 3.87
CA LEU A 70 -9.83 42.06 3.53
C LEU A 70 -11.34 42.33 3.59
N GLY A 71 -12.17 41.44 3.07
CA GLY A 71 -13.63 41.58 3.11
C GLY A 71 -14.18 41.60 4.54
N ILE A 72 -13.63 40.74 5.40
CA ILE A 72 -13.94 40.72 6.83
C ILE A 72 -13.54 42.06 7.46
N SER A 73 -12.29 42.49 7.26
CA SER A 73 -11.77 43.74 7.83
C SER A 73 -12.58 44.97 7.43
N LEU A 74 -13.00 45.05 6.17
CA LEU A 74 -13.85 46.14 5.67
C LEU A 74 -15.25 46.15 6.31
N THR A 75 -15.84 44.97 6.52
CA THR A 75 -17.15 44.85 7.17
C THR A 75 -17.07 45.32 8.62
N PHE A 76 -16.05 44.87 9.36
CA PHE A 76 -15.81 45.30 10.75
C PHE A 76 -15.44 46.79 10.86
N ALA A 77 -14.73 47.34 9.87
CA ALA A 77 -14.41 48.77 9.82
C ALA A 77 -15.64 49.66 9.53
N SER A 78 -16.66 49.13 8.85
CA SER A 78 -17.90 49.87 8.55
C SER A 78 -18.95 49.81 9.67
N GLY A 79 -18.82 48.84 10.60
CA GLY A 79 -19.79 48.60 11.68
C GLY A 79 -19.36 49.09 13.06
N GLY A 80 -18.19 49.72 13.17
CA GLY A 80 -17.68 50.38 14.38
C GLY A 80 -17.82 51.90 14.31
#